data_AF-M8BHY6-F1
#
_entry.id   AF-M8BHY6-F1
#
_cell.length_a   1.000
_cell.length_b   1.000
_cell.length_c   1.000
_cell.angle_alpha   90.00
_cell.angle_beta   90.00
_cell.angle_gamma   90.00
#
_symmetry.space_group_name_H-M   'P 1'
#
loop_
_entity.id
_entity.type
_entity.pdbx_description
1 polymer ?
#
loop_
_entity_poly.entity_id
_entity_poly.type
_entity_poly.pdbx_seq_one_letter_code
_entity_poly.pdbx_strand_id
1 'polypeptide(L)'
;MVENCMAGYNSCVFAYGQTGSGKTHTMLGEISELGVKPGPECGMTPRIFEFLIARIRAEEESRRDENLKYNCECSFLEIYNEQITDLLDPSSTNLQLREDTRVGVYVENVTKREVTCVSDIITLLMQGSANRKVSMTHMNHASSRSHSVLTCTLESRWEKGSISNTRFARLNIVDLAGSERQTSSGAEGEKLKEASNINKSLSTLRDSRLTFLLQLVSFYSLHCLQDSLGGNSKTLIIANVSPLLCSSNGTLSTLKFSQRARLIQNNAVVNEDAIGDVRALQHQIHVLKEELAVINLEDVPRTHGALETEEQRKAEVVCHLCKDRESAICELQMLRSQFTKLLQEKENAEECHLRSQRTIKDLSSEVLELKSEIIDKEKGYEARMKELEIDMQEKDCDATASLILWHKEKEVTS
;
A
#
# COMPACT_ATOMS: atom_id res chain seq x y z
N MET A 1 5.96 -12.32 2.05
CA MET A 1 4.61 -12.18 1.46
C MET A 1 4.01 -13.53 1.16
N VAL A 2 4.60 -14.36 0.29
CA VAL A 2 4.09 -15.71 0.00
C VAL A 2 3.86 -16.53 1.27
N GLU A 3 4.83 -16.58 2.19
CA GLU A 3 4.66 -17.29 3.49
C GLU A 3 3.50 -16.74 4.33
N ASN A 4 3.22 -15.43 4.25
CA ASN A 4 2.06 -14.86 4.94
C ASN A 4 0.75 -15.40 4.34
N CYS A 5 0.67 -15.48 3.02
CA CYS A 5 -0.50 -16.02 2.32
C CYS A 5 -0.69 -17.51 2.59
N MET A 6 0.40 -18.30 2.58
CA MET A 6 0.36 -19.73 2.95
C MET A 6 -0.15 -19.92 4.39
N ALA A 7 0.21 -19.01 5.30
CA ALA A 7 -0.27 -18.97 6.68
C ALA A 7 -1.69 -18.39 6.85
N GLY A 8 -2.37 -17.97 5.77
CA GLY A 8 -3.76 -17.49 5.82
C GLY A 8 -3.92 -16.00 6.08
N TYR A 9 -2.85 -15.21 6.02
CA TYR A 9 -2.95 -13.75 6.06
C TYR A 9 -3.19 -13.18 4.67
N ASN A 10 -4.11 -12.22 4.59
CA ASN A 10 -4.17 -11.33 3.43
C ASN A 10 -2.85 -10.55 3.32
N SER A 11 -2.38 -10.35 2.10
CA SER A 11 -1.18 -9.57 1.82
C SER A 11 -1.41 -8.64 0.65
N CYS A 12 -0.80 -7.47 0.69
CA CYS A 12 -0.83 -6.52 -0.40
C CYS A 12 0.57 -6.00 -0.69
N VAL A 13 0.92 -5.87 -1.96
CA VAL A 13 2.08 -5.10 -2.40
C VAL A 13 1.65 -4.13 -3.47
N PHE A 14 2.12 -2.88 -3.35
CA PHE A 14 1.88 -1.90 -4.40
C PHE A 14 3.10 -1.03 -4.67
N ALA A 15 3.29 -0.73 -5.95
CA ALA A 15 4.31 0.20 -6.43
C ALA A 15 3.72 1.62 -6.53
N TYR A 16 4.40 2.59 -5.92
CA TYR A 16 3.99 3.99 -5.88
C TYR A 16 5.14 4.91 -6.29
N GLY A 17 4.85 5.92 -7.11
CA GLY A 17 5.86 6.83 -7.65
C GLY A 17 5.37 7.55 -8.90
N GLN A 18 6.12 8.56 -9.34
CA GLN A 18 5.80 9.29 -10.57
C GLN A 18 5.86 8.39 -11.82
N THR A 19 5.25 8.80 -12.91
CA THR A 19 5.42 8.15 -14.22
C THR A 19 6.91 8.11 -14.60
N GLY A 20 7.33 6.98 -15.17
CA GLY A 20 8.72 6.73 -15.55
C GLY A 20 9.66 6.35 -14.39
N SER A 21 9.18 6.29 -13.14
CA SER A 21 10.02 5.87 -11.98
C SER A 21 10.26 4.36 -11.88
N GLY A 22 9.64 3.54 -12.75
CA GLY A 22 9.85 2.09 -12.78
C GLY A 22 8.83 1.24 -12.02
N LYS A 23 7.62 1.75 -11.73
CA LYS A 23 6.54 0.98 -11.07
C LYS A 23 6.19 -0.31 -11.83
N THR A 24 5.73 -0.19 -13.08
CA THR A 24 5.39 -1.33 -13.93
C THR A 24 6.58 -2.25 -14.18
N HIS A 25 7.79 -1.70 -14.33
CA HIS A 25 9.01 -2.49 -14.44
C HIS A 25 9.30 -3.32 -13.17
N THR A 26 9.05 -2.75 -11.99
CA THR A 26 9.21 -3.48 -10.71
C THR A 26 8.18 -4.59 -10.56
N MET A 27 6.92 -4.30 -10.91
CA MET A 27 5.82 -5.25 -10.73
C MET A 27 5.85 -6.36 -11.79
N LEU A 28 5.84 -6.00 -13.08
CA LEU A 28 5.75 -6.94 -14.19
C LEU A 28 7.11 -7.22 -14.83
N GLY A 29 7.91 -6.17 -15.03
CA GLY A 29 9.17 -6.25 -15.80
C GLY A 29 8.92 -6.60 -17.27
N GLU A 30 9.93 -7.17 -17.93
CA GLU A 30 9.76 -7.71 -19.26
C GLU A 30 9.22 -9.14 -19.20
N ILE A 31 8.03 -9.35 -19.78
CA ILE A 31 7.37 -10.65 -19.85
C ILE A 31 7.50 -11.13 -21.30
N SER A 32 8.25 -12.22 -21.52
CA SER A 32 8.43 -12.83 -22.85
C SER A 32 7.72 -14.18 -22.95
N GLU A 33 7.07 -14.44 -24.10
CA GLU A 33 6.33 -15.68 -24.39
C GLU A 33 7.20 -16.95 -24.36
N LEU A 34 8.52 -16.85 -24.57
CA LEU A 34 9.38 -18.02 -24.78
C LEU A 34 9.81 -18.76 -23.49
N GLY A 35 9.42 -18.31 -22.31
CA GLY A 35 9.89 -18.86 -21.03
C GLY A 35 8.84 -19.65 -20.27
N VAL A 36 9.10 -20.94 -19.98
CA VAL A 36 8.38 -21.72 -18.96
C VAL A 36 8.64 -21.17 -17.54
N LYS A 37 9.68 -20.34 -17.40
CA LYS A 37 10.11 -19.71 -16.16
C LYS A 37 10.29 -18.20 -16.33
N PRO A 38 10.19 -17.41 -15.24
CA PRO A 38 10.51 -15.99 -15.26
C PRO A 38 11.95 -15.77 -15.74
N GLY A 39 12.13 -14.90 -16.73
CA GLY A 39 13.44 -14.45 -17.17
C GLY A 39 14.12 -13.53 -16.16
N PRO A 40 15.40 -13.19 -16.37
CA PRO A 40 16.15 -12.28 -15.50
C PRO A 40 15.50 -10.88 -15.40
N GLU A 41 14.89 -10.42 -16.49
CA GLU A 41 14.22 -9.11 -16.59
C GLU A 41 12.76 -9.13 -16.11
N CYS A 42 12.24 -10.29 -15.68
CA CYS A 42 10.90 -10.35 -15.10
C CYS A 42 10.87 -9.65 -13.74
N GLY A 43 9.80 -8.89 -13.51
CA GLY A 43 9.54 -8.20 -12.26
C GLY A 43 9.16 -9.15 -11.12
N MET A 44 8.64 -8.57 -10.05
CA MET A 44 8.28 -9.34 -8.85
C MET A 44 7.10 -10.28 -9.07
N THR A 45 6.09 -9.90 -9.85
CA THR A 45 4.85 -10.67 -9.97
C THR A 45 5.09 -12.10 -10.46
N PRO A 46 5.78 -12.34 -11.60
CA PRO A 46 6.06 -13.72 -12.04
C PRO A 46 6.88 -14.52 -11.02
N ARG A 47 7.83 -13.88 -10.33
CA ARG A 47 8.69 -14.51 -9.32
C ARG A 47 7.92 -14.88 -8.05
N ILE A 48 6.97 -14.05 -7.63
CA ILE A 48 6.07 -14.33 -6.50
C ILE A 48 5.28 -15.60 -6.79
N PHE A 49 4.74 -15.75 -7.99
CA PHE A 49 3.97 -16.95 -8.36
C PHE A 49 4.85 -18.19 -8.55
N GLU A 50 6.06 -18.05 -9.09
CA GLU A 50 7.03 -19.15 -9.12
C GLU A 50 7.29 -19.70 -7.71
N PHE A 51 7.56 -18.81 -6.75
CA PHE A 51 7.79 -19.20 -5.36
C PHE A 51 6.51 -19.73 -4.68
N LEU A 52 5.36 -19.11 -4.92
CA LEU A 52 4.06 -19.55 -4.37
C LEU A 52 3.72 -20.97 -4.81
N ILE A 53 3.79 -21.26 -6.11
CA ILE A 53 3.46 -22.58 -6.66
C ILE A 53 4.45 -23.64 -6.15
N ALA A 54 5.73 -23.30 -6.05
CA ALA A 54 6.72 -24.18 -5.44
C ALA A 54 6.40 -24.49 -3.97
N ARG A 55 5.98 -23.48 -3.18
CA ARG A 55 5.60 -23.68 -1.77
C ARG A 55 4.31 -24.47 -1.59
N ILE A 56 3.31 -24.23 -2.43
CA ILE A 56 2.07 -25.02 -2.46
C ILE A 56 2.41 -26.51 -2.64
N ARG A 57 3.19 -26.84 -3.68
CA ARG A 57 3.56 -28.23 -3.97
C ARG A 57 4.33 -28.88 -2.83
N ALA A 58 5.29 -28.16 -2.24
CA ALA A 58 6.06 -28.65 -1.11
C ALA A 58 5.19 -28.90 0.13
N GLU A 59 4.22 -28.03 0.39
CA GLU A 59 3.34 -28.16 1.56
C GLU A 59 2.31 -29.27 1.40
N GLU A 60 1.69 -29.39 0.22
CA GLU A 60 0.81 -30.52 -0.12
C GLU A 60 1.55 -31.86 -0.01
N GLU A 61 2.82 -31.92 -0.41
CA GLU A 61 3.66 -33.11 -0.24
C GLU A 61 3.90 -33.45 1.23
N SER A 62 4.28 -32.43 2.02
CA SER A 62 4.62 -32.62 3.43
C SER A 62 3.42 -33.00 4.31
N ARG A 63 2.20 -32.62 3.90
CA ARG A 63 0.95 -32.81 4.63
C ARG A 63 -0.03 -33.70 3.87
N ARG A 64 0.49 -34.68 3.13
CA ARG A 64 -0.32 -35.68 2.40
C ARG A 64 -1.29 -36.42 3.31
N ASP A 65 -0.87 -36.75 4.53
CA ASP A 65 -1.69 -37.47 5.51
C ASP A 65 -2.93 -36.69 5.98
N GLU A 66 -2.91 -35.35 5.85
CA GLU A 66 -4.02 -34.46 6.20
C GLU A 66 -4.92 -34.13 4.99
N ASN A 67 -4.72 -34.77 3.83
CA ASN A 67 -5.42 -34.46 2.58
C ASN A 67 -5.39 -32.96 2.22
N LEU A 68 -4.29 -32.25 2.53
CA LEU A 68 -4.16 -30.82 2.26
C LEU A 68 -4.18 -30.56 0.73
N LYS A 69 -5.07 -29.65 0.32
CA LYS A 69 -5.22 -29.18 -1.05
C LYS A 69 -5.31 -27.68 -1.12
N TYR A 70 -4.65 -27.09 -2.11
CA TYR A 70 -4.77 -25.67 -2.43
C TYR A 70 -5.57 -25.45 -3.71
N ASN A 71 -6.39 -24.40 -3.71
CA ASN A 71 -6.99 -23.81 -4.90
C ASN A 71 -6.46 -22.37 -5.04
N CYS A 72 -6.00 -22.02 -6.23
CA CYS A 72 -5.41 -20.72 -6.53
C CYS A 72 -6.15 -20.08 -7.71
N GLU A 73 -6.89 -19.01 -7.43
CA GLU A 73 -7.66 -18.28 -8.43
C GLU A 73 -7.12 -16.86 -8.59
N CYS A 74 -6.94 -16.41 -9.82
CA CYS A 74 -6.46 -15.06 -10.13
C CYS A 74 -7.50 -14.25 -10.90
N SER A 75 -7.63 -12.97 -10.54
CA SER A 75 -8.33 -11.95 -11.31
C SER A 75 -7.38 -10.80 -11.62
N PHE A 76 -7.60 -10.12 -12.74
CA PHE A 76 -6.75 -9.00 -13.16
C PHE A 76 -7.61 -7.84 -13.65
N LEU A 77 -7.51 -6.70 -12.96
CA LEU A 77 -8.38 -5.55 -13.16
C LEU A 77 -7.56 -4.31 -13.54
N GLU A 78 -8.17 -3.46 -14.35
CA GLU A 78 -7.76 -2.08 -14.58
C GLU A 78 -8.77 -1.13 -13.95
N ILE A 79 -8.26 -0.13 -13.23
CA ILE A 79 -9.07 0.97 -12.69
C ILE A 79 -8.62 2.24 -13.39
N TYR A 80 -9.49 2.80 -14.22
CA TYR A 80 -9.25 4.03 -14.96
C TYR A 80 -10.46 4.95 -14.85
N ASN A 81 -10.22 6.20 -14.45
CA ASN A 81 -11.28 7.19 -14.25
C ASN A 81 -12.47 6.68 -13.41
N GLU A 82 -12.17 5.96 -12.31
CA GLU A 82 -13.14 5.31 -11.40
C GLU A 82 -14.03 4.24 -12.06
N GLN A 83 -13.71 3.78 -13.27
CA GLN A 83 -14.32 2.61 -13.90
C GLN A 83 -13.40 1.39 -13.74
N ILE A 84 -14.00 0.25 -13.39
CA ILE A 84 -13.32 -1.02 -13.24
C ILE A 84 -13.54 -1.86 -14.49
N THR A 85 -12.46 -2.24 -15.16
CA THR A 85 -12.47 -3.09 -16.36
C THR A 85 -11.74 -4.39 -16.06
N ASP A 86 -12.32 -5.51 -16.48
CA ASP A 86 -11.68 -6.81 -16.39
C ASP A 86 -10.66 -6.99 -17.52
N LEU A 87 -9.39 -7.19 -17.16
CA LEU A 87 -8.31 -7.41 -18.12
C LEU A 87 -8.28 -8.85 -18.64
N LEU A 88 -9.02 -9.78 -18.04
CA LEU A 88 -9.15 -11.16 -18.50
C LEU A 88 -10.37 -11.38 -19.41
N ASP A 89 -11.35 -10.47 -19.32
CA ASP A 89 -12.51 -10.36 -20.21
C ASP A 89 -12.79 -8.87 -20.54
N PRO A 90 -12.23 -8.33 -21.63
CA PRO A 90 -12.40 -6.92 -22.01
C PRO A 90 -13.84 -6.51 -22.30
N SER A 91 -14.77 -7.46 -22.47
CA SER A 91 -16.20 -7.14 -22.64
C SER A 91 -16.85 -6.70 -21.33
N SER A 92 -16.26 -7.09 -20.19
CA SER A 92 -16.71 -6.78 -18.84
C SER A 92 -16.10 -5.46 -18.36
N THR A 93 -16.83 -4.37 -18.56
CA THR A 93 -16.44 -3.01 -18.18
C THR A 93 -17.39 -2.41 -17.15
N ASN A 94 -16.93 -1.40 -16.41
CA ASN A 94 -17.69 -0.71 -15.37
C ASN A 94 -18.24 -1.64 -14.27
N LEU A 95 -17.40 -2.60 -13.85
CA LEU A 95 -17.74 -3.55 -12.80
C LEU A 95 -18.00 -2.83 -11.47
N GLN A 96 -18.95 -3.36 -10.70
CA GLN A 96 -19.37 -2.78 -9.43
C GLN A 96 -18.59 -3.38 -8.26
N LEU A 97 -18.25 -2.51 -7.31
CA LEU A 97 -17.63 -2.90 -6.06
C LEU A 97 -18.70 -3.14 -5.00
N ARG A 98 -18.56 -4.22 -4.26
CA ARG A 98 -19.44 -4.62 -3.17
C ARG A 98 -18.65 -4.89 -1.91
N GLU A 99 -19.34 -4.87 -0.78
CA GLU A 99 -18.78 -5.17 0.53
C GLU A 99 -19.51 -6.36 1.13
N ASP A 100 -18.75 -7.33 1.62
CA ASP A 100 -19.26 -8.48 2.35
C ASP A 100 -18.62 -8.51 3.75
N THR A 101 -19.41 -8.85 4.76
CA THR A 101 -18.95 -8.86 6.17
C THR A 101 -17.81 -9.85 6.46
N ARG A 102 -17.66 -10.90 5.64
CA ARG A 102 -16.64 -11.95 5.81
C ARG A 102 -15.49 -11.78 4.83
N VAL A 103 -15.79 -11.47 3.57
CA VAL A 103 -14.78 -11.35 2.50
C VAL A 103 -14.18 -9.94 2.43
N GLY A 104 -14.84 -8.94 3.00
CA GLY A 104 -14.51 -7.53 2.87
C GLY A 104 -14.94 -6.98 1.51
N VAL A 105 -14.21 -6.00 1.02
CA VAL A 105 -14.50 -5.37 -0.28
C VAL A 105 -14.09 -6.29 -1.43
N TYR A 106 -14.97 -6.47 -2.41
CA TYR A 106 -14.73 -7.27 -3.62
C TYR A 106 -15.41 -6.67 -4.86
N VAL A 107 -14.96 -7.08 -6.05
CA VAL A 107 -15.57 -6.68 -7.33
C VAL A 107 -16.52 -7.78 -7.79
N GLU A 108 -17.77 -7.41 -8.06
CA GLU A 108 -18.80 -8.33 -8.55
C GLU A 108 -18.57 -8.66 -10.02
N ASN A 109 -18.89 -9.89 -10.43
CA ASN A 109 -18.81 -10.38 -11.82
C ASN A 109 -17.41 -10.29 -12.44
N VAL A 110 -16.35 -10.29 -11.61
CA VAL A 110 -14.98 -10.38 -12.10
C VAL A 110 -14.65 -11.80 -12.56
N THR A 111 -13.99 -11.92 -13.71
CA THR A 111 -13.47 -13.19 -14.20
C THR A 111 -12.35 -13.68 -13.29
N LYS A 112 -12.49 -14.90 -12.80
CA LYS A 112 -11.46 -15.61 -12.04
C LYS A 112 -10.93 -16.77 -12.88
N ARG A 113 -9.62 -16.93 -12.94
CA ARG A 113 -8.96 -18.05 -13.60
C ARG A 113 -8.13 -18.85 -12.61
N GLU A 114 -8.30 -20.16 -12.64
CA GLU A 114 -7.47 -21.08 -11.86
C GLU A 114 -6.03 -21.06 -12.39
N VAL A 115 -5.06 -21.08 -11.47
CA VAL A 115 -3.62 -21.05 -11.75
C VAL A 115 -2.96 -22.22 -11.03
N THR A 116 -2.48 -23.20 -11.80
CA THR A 116 -1.87 -24.43 -11.28
C THR A 116 -0.37 -24.51 -11.53
N CYS A 117 0.12 -23.73 -12.49
CA CYS A 117 1.52 -23.66 -12.87
C CYS A 117 1.96 -22.24 -13.25
N VAL A 118 3.28 -22.05 -13.31
CA VAL A 118 3.88 -20.74 -13.63
C VAL A 118 3.53 -20.29 -15.06
N SER A 119 3.29 -21.23 -15.97
CA SER A 119 2.85 -20.91 -17.34
C SER A 119 1.46 -20.27 -17.37
N ASP A 120 0.55 -20.70 -16.50
CA ASP A 120 -0.82 -20.16 -16.42
C ASP A 120 -0.78 -18.68 -16.04
N ILE A 121 0.04 -18.33 -15.03
CA ILE A 121 0.17 -16.93 -14.61
C ILE A 121 0.88 -16.07 -15.66
N ILE A 122 1.91 -16.58 -16.33
CA ILE A 122 2.58 -15.82 -17.41
C ILE A 122 1.57 -15.51 -18.53
N THR A 123 0.76 -16.50 -18.93
CA THR A 123 -0.29 -16.33 -19.94
C THR A 123 -1.33 -15.31 -19.51
N LEU A 124 -1.79 -15.38 -18.26
CA LEU A 124 -2.75 -14.44 -17.67
C LEU A 124 -2.19 -13.00 -17.66
N LEU A 125 -0.94 -12.82 -17.25
CA LEU A 125 -0.27 -11.52 -17.23
C LEU A 125 -0.08 -10.95 -18.63
N MET A 126 0.30 -11.77 -19.61
CA MET A 126 0.45 -11.34 -21.00
C MET A 126 -0.88 -10.91 -21.60
N GLN A 127 -1.94 -11.72 -21.40
CA GLN A 127 -3.28 -11.38 -21.86
C GLN A 127 -3.74 -10.05 -21.25
N GLY A 128 -3.64 -9.90 -19.93
CA GLY A 128 -4.06 -8.66 -19.28
C GLY A 128 -3.21 -7.46 -19.69
N SER A 129 -1.91 -7.64 -19.91
CA SER A 129 -1.02 -6.59 -20.41
C SER A 129 -1.34 -6.19 -21.85
N ALA A 130 -1.70 -7.14 -22.71
CA ALA A 130 -2.13 -6.88 -24.07
C ALA A 130 -3.46 -6.10 -24.09
N ASN A 131 -4.43 -6.54 -23.28
CA ASN A 131 -5.73 -5.87 -23.16
C ASN A 131 -5.58 -4.45 -22.60
N ARG A 132 -4.73 -4.26 -21.59
CA ARG A 132 -4.37 -2.94 -21.06
C ARG A 132 -3.76 -2.04 -22.15
N LYS A 133 -2.89 -2.57 -23.02
CA LYS A 133 -2.32 -1.82 -24.17
C LYS A 133 -3.37 -1.44 -25.22
N VAL A 134 -4.32 -2.32 -25.52
CA VAL A 134 -5.42 -2.01 -26.46
C VAL A 134 -6.24 -0.83 -25.93
N SER A 135 -6.59 -0.83 -24.63
CA SER A 135 -7.24 0.31 -23.96
C SER A 135 -6.48 1.63 -24.14
N MET A 136 -5.14 1.60 -24.11
CA MET A 136 -4.29 2.80 -24.31
C MET A 136 -4.39 3.39 -25.72
N THR A 137 -4.61 2.56 -26.74
CA THR A 137 -4.71 3.03 -28.14
C THR A 137 -6.06 3.66 -28.46
N HIS A 138 -7.12 3.24 -27.76
CA HIS A 138 -8.47 3.77 -27.93
C HIS A 138 -8.70 5.09 -27.17
N MET A 139 -7.91 5.34 -26.12
CA MET A 139 -7.95 6.56 -25.30
C MET A 139 -6.52 6.92 -24.81
N ASN A 140 -5.89 7.92 -25.46
CA ASN A 140 -4.58 8.55 -25.14
C ASN A 140 -3.79 8.00 -23.91
N HIS A 141 -2.59 7.42 -24.13
CA HIS A 141 -1.50 7.13 -23.17
C HIS A 141 -1.90 6.82 -21.70
N ALA A 142 -2.67 5.75 -21.50
CA ALA A 142 -3.32 5.44 -20.22
C ALA A 142 -2.47 4.71 -19.15
N SER A 143 -1.28 4.13 -19.46
CA SER A 143 -0.49 3.37 -18.46
C SER A 143 -0.06 4.20 -17.23
N SER A 144 0.21 5.49 -17.44
CA SER A 144 0.53 6.46 -16.39
C SER A 144 -0.68 6.92 -15.58
N ARG A 145 -1.89 6.56 -16.01
CA ARG A 145 -3.16 7.13 -15.57
C ARG A 145 -4.16 6.09 -15.07
N SER A 146 -3.94 4.81 -15.37
CA SER A 146 -4.72 3.70 -14.83
C SER A 146 -3.93 2.93 -13.77
N HIS A 147 -4.65 2.37 -12.81
CA HIS A 147 -4.12 1.42 -11.85
C HIS A 147 -4.39 0.01 -12.34
N SER A 148 -3.46 -0.92 -12.10
CA SER A 148 -3.68 -2.35 -12.34
C SER A 148 -3.63 -3.11 -11.04
N VAL A 149 -4.62 -3.98 -10.82
CA VAL A 149 -4.78 -4.78 -9.61
C VAL A 149 -4.87 -6.25 -10.03
N LEU A 150 -3.81 -7.01 -9.76
CA LEU A 150 -3.85 -8.46 -9.84
C LEU A 150 -4.15 -9.00 -8.45
N THR A 151 -5.22 -9.78 -8.32
CA THR A 151 -5.60 -10.42 -7.07
C THR A 151 -5.50 -11.93 -7.23
N CYS A 152 -4.68 -12.56 -6.37
CA CYS A 152 -4.61 -14.00 -6.22
C CYS A 152 -5.35 -14.40 -4.94
N THR A 153 -6.34 -15.25 -5.09
CA THR A 153 -7.09 -15.84 -3.99
C THR A 153 -6.58 -17.26 -3.77
N LEU A 154 -6.05 -17.51 -2.59
CA LEU A 154 -5.54 -18.81 -2.18
C LEU A 154 -6.47 -19.39 -1.13
N GLU A 155 -7.13 -20.50 -1.46
CA GLU A 155 -7.89 -21.32 -0.51
C GLU A 155 -7.10 -22.60 -0.26
N SER A 156 -6.97 -23.00 1.00
CA SER A 156 -6.44 -24.31 1.36
C SER A 156 -7.41 -25.08 2.21
N ARG A 157 -7.63 -26.36 1.91
CA ARG A 157 -8.52 -27.25 2.63
C ARG A 157 -7.76 -28.48 3.09
N TRP A 158 -7.94 -28.87 4.34
CA TRP A 158 -7.35 -30.09 4.89
C TRP A 158 -8.27 -30.74 5.92
N GLU A 159 -8.05 -32.02 6.17
CA GLU A 159 -8.84 -32.83 7.10
C GLU A 159 -7.96 -33.20 8.29
N LYS A 160 -8.48 -32.95 9.50
CA LYS A 160 -7.84 -33.38 10.75
C LYS A 160 -8.85 -34.18 11.57
N GLY A 161 -8.82 -35.50 11.40
CA GLY A 161 -9.82 -36.39 11.99
C GLY A 161 -11.19 -36.21 11.32
N SER A 162 -12.22 -35.88 12.09
CA SER A 162 -13.58 -35.63 11.60
C SER A 162 -13.87 -34.14 11.30
N ILE A 163 -12.85 -33.28 11.35
CA ILE A 163 -12.99 -31.83 11.13
C ILE A 163 -12.34 -31.46 9.80
N SER A 164 -13.12 -30.82 8.93
CA SER A 164 -12.62 -30.20 7.70
C SER A 164 -12.25 -28.76 8.00
N ASN A 165 -11.00 -28.40 7.75
CA ASN A 165 -10.50 -27.05 7.95
C ASN A 165 -10.32 -26.37 6.60
N THR A 166 -10.61 -25.08 6.56
CA THR A 166 -10.43 -24.20 5.42
C THR A 166 -9.67 -22.97 5.85
N ARG A 167 -8.74 -22.53 5.02
CA ARG A 167 -7.97 -21.30 5.22
C ARG A 167 -8.00 -20.51 3.94
N PHE A 168 -8.07 -19.19 4.08
CA PHE A 168 -8.23 -18.27 2.98
C PHE A 168 -7.20 -17.13 3.08
N ALA A 169 -6.61 -16.77 1.95
CA ALA A 169 -5.76 -15.59 1.85
C ALA A 169 -5.92 -14.89 0.49
N ARG A 170 -5.96 -13.56 0.51
CA ARG A 170 -5.86 -12.73 -0.70
C ARG A 170 -4.48 -12.10 -0.80
N LEU A 171 -3.86 -12.23 -1.97
CA LEU A 171 -2.63 -11.57 -2.35
C LEU A 171 -2.93 -10.54 -3.44
N ASN A 172 -2.89 -9.26 -3.07
CA ASN A 172 -3.08 -8.15 -3.99
C ASN A 172 -1.73 -7.61 -4.46
N ILE A 173 -1.54 -7.53 -5.77
CA ILE A 173 -0.32 -7.07 -6.43
C ILE A 173 -0.73 -5.90 -7.33
N VAL A 174 -0.31 -4.68 -6.96
CA VAL A 174 -0.88 -3.46 -7.53
C VAL A 174 0.17 -2.54 -8.15
N ASP A 175 -0.05 -2.17 -9.41
CA ASP A 175 0.71 -1.15 -10.14
C ASP A 175 -0.13 0.13 -10.18
N LEU A 176 0.23 1.13 -9.38
CA LEU A 176 -0.56 2.36 -9.31
C LEU A 176 -0.25 3.30 -10.49
N ALA A 177 -1.18 4.21 -10.80
CA ALA A 177 -0.94 5.34 -11.70
C ALA A 177 0.18 6.26 -11.20
N GLY A 178 0.68 7.13 -12.07
CA GLY A 178 1.67 8.15 -11.75
C GLY A 178 1.19 9.11 -10.65
N SER A 179 2.07 9.40 -9.68
CA SER A 179 1.76 10.29 -8.55
C SER A 179 1.95 11.78 -8.85
N GLU A 180 2.35 12.15 -10.07
CA GLU A 180 2.60 13.53 -10.47
C GLU A 180 1.33 14.37 -10.64
N ARG A 181 1.41 15.64 -10.21
CA ARG A 181 0.32 16.61 -10.42
C ARG A 181 0.32 17.06 -11.88
N GLN A 182 -0.82 16.93 -12.55
CA GLN A 182 -0.98 17.25 -13.97
C GLN A 182 -1.01 18.77 -14.28
N THR A 183 -0.83 19.67 -13.31
CA THR A 183 -0.71 21.12 -13.60
C THR A 183 0.47 21.45 -14.51
N SER A 184 1.44 20.54 -14.64
CA SER A 184 2.58 20.66 -15.56
C SER A 184 2.32 20.11 -16.98
N SER A 185 1.17 19.49 -17.27
CA SER A 185 0.92 18.82 -18.56
C SER A 185 0.11 19.65 -19.57
N GLY A 186 -0.30 20.88 -19.24
CA GLY A 186 -1.07 21.74 -20.14
C GLY A 186 -2.41 21.15 -20.61
N ALA A 187 -2.95 20.18 -19.86
CA ALA A 187 -4.21 19.55 -20.20
C ALA A 187 -5.40 20.52 -19.96
N GLU A 188 -6.25 20.73 -20.96
CA GLU A 188 -7.50 21.49 -20.86
C GLU A 188 -8.74 20.55 -20.97
N GLY A 189 -9.89 20.97 -20.41
CA GLY A 189 -11.17 20.28 -20.59
C GLY A 189 -11.32 18.95 -19.85
N GLU A 190 -11.81 17.90 -20.53
CA GLU A 190 -12.08 16.57 -19.92
C GLU A 190 -10.82 15.91 -19.34
N LYS A 191 -9.64 16.20 -19.90
CA LYS A 191 -8.35 15.73 -19.39
C LYS A 191 -8.02 16.30 -18.00
N LEU A 192 -8.54 17.49 -17.64
CA LEU A 192 -8.44 18.04 -16.28
C LEU A 192 -9.35 17.31 -15.28
N LYS A 193 -10.57 16.92 -15.70
CA LYS A 193 -11.48 16.12 -14.86
C LYS A 193 -10.90 14.73 -14.58
N GLU A 194 -10.40 14.07 -15.62
CA GLU A 194 -9.68 12.79 -15.55
C GLU A 194 -8.46 12.91 -14.61
N ALA A 195 -7.61 13.92 -14.84
CA ALA A 195 -6.43 14.20 -14.00
C ALA A 195 -6.77 14.49 -12.53
N SER A 196 -7.90 15.17 -12.28
CA SER A 196 -8.41 15.41 -10.94
C SER A 196 -8.82 14.09 -10.28
N ASN A 197 -9.53 13.20 -10.98
CA ASN A 197 -10.00 11.93 -10.42
C ASN A 197 -8.84 10.98 -10.06
N ILE A 198 -7.84 10.83 -10.93
CA ILE A 198 -6.64 10.01 -10.68
C ILE A 198 -5.84 10.54 -9.48
N ASN A 199 -5.69 11.86 -9.37
CA ASN A 199 -4.97 12.46 -8.25
C ASN A 199 -5.80 12.54 -6.97
N LYS A 200 -7.13 12.49 -7.05
CA LYS A 200 -8.02 12.55 -5.88
C LYS A 200 -7.97 11.25 -5.08
N SER A 201 -7.94 10.10 -5.74
CA SER A 201 -7.72 8.80 -5.09
C SER A 201 -6.35 8.75 -4.39
N LEU A 202 -5.29 9.21 -5.06
CA LEU A 202 -3.93 9.29 -4.47
C LEU A 202 -3.78 10.42 -3.42
N SER A 203 -4.60 11.47 -3.48
CA SER A 203 -4.59 12.57 -2.50
C SER A 203 -5.33 12.22 -1.22
N THR A 204 -6.34 11.34 -1.24
CA THR A 204 -6.96 10.77 -0.03
C THR A 204 -5.96 9.92 0.75
N LEU A 205 -5.12 9.16 0.03
CA LEU A 205 -3.95 8.44 0.56
C LEU A 205 -2.88 9.37 1.19
N ARG A 206 -2.88 10.65 0.80
CA ARG A 206 -1.91 11.65 1.25
C ARG A 206 -2.32 12.30 2.58
N ASP A 207 -3.60 12.25 2.95
CA ASP A 207 -4.08 12.96 4.13
C ASP A 207 -3.99 12.12 5.40
N SER A 208 -3.51 12.74 6.48
CA SER A 208 -3.10 12.09 7.74
C SER A 208 -4.21 11.44 8.57
N ARG A 209 -5.47 11.50 8.10
CA ARG A 209 -6.66 10.96 8.77
C ARG A 209 -7.13 9.64 8.13
N LEU A 210 -6.17 8.80 7.76
CA LEU A 210 -6.38 7.62 6.93
C LEU A 210 -7.44 6.66 7.51
N THR A 211 -7.56 6.55 8.83
CA THR A 211 -8.53 5.65 9.48
C THR A 211 -9.97 6.18 9.44
N PHE A 212 -10.18 7.50 9.46
CA PHE A 212 -11.53 8.09 9.55
C PHE A 212 -12.11 8.46 8.17
N LEU A 213 -11.26 8.81 7.20
CA LEU A 213 -11.70 9.21 5.86
C LEU A 213 -11.99 8.02 4.93
N LEU A 214 -11.37 6.86 5.12
CA LEU A 214 -11.69 5.67 4.32
C LEU A 214 -13.13 5.18 4.54
N GLN A 215 -13.73 5.47 5.71
CA GLN A 215 -15.12 5.15 6.02
C GLN A 215 -16.15 6.13 5.44
N LEU A 216 -15.72 7.34 5.02
CA LEU A 216 -16.63 8.45 4.70
C LEU A 216 -16.68 8.80 3.21
N VAL A 217 -15.81 8.22 2.38
CA VAL A 217 -15.58 8.74 1.04
C VAL A 217 -15.74 7.65 -0.02
N SER A 218 -16.82 7.77 -0.80
CA SER A 218 -17.27 6.90 -1.88
C SER A 218 -16.32 6.84 -3.10
N PHE A 219 -15.10 6.31 -2.96
CA PHE A 219 -14.15 6.16 -4.08
C PHE A 219 -13.70 4.72 -4.27
N TYR A 220 -13.96 4.17 -5.47
CA TYR A 220 -13.78 2.75 -5.80
C TYR A 220 -12.31 2.33 -5.75
N SER A 221 -11.40 3.22 -6.14
CA SER A 221 -9.95 2.97 -6.18
C SER A 221 -9.30 2.80 -4.80
N LEU A 222 -9.81 3.45 -3.75
CA LEU A 222 -9.37 3.21 -2.36
C LEU A 222 -10.13 2.08 -1.68
N HIS A 223 -11.40 1.84 -2.03
CA HIS A 223 -12.17 0.74 -1.44
C HIS A 223 -11.54 -0.63 -1.76
N CYS A 224 -11.05 -0.87 -2.98
CA CYS A 224 -10.30 -2.09 -3.29
C CYS A 224 -9.03 -2.28 -2.43
N LEU A 225 -8.48 -1.19 -1.89
CA LEU A 225 -7.27 -1.17 -1.06
C LEU A 225 -7.56 -0.91 0.42
N GLN A 226 -8.82 -0.81 0.82
CA GLN A 226 -9.23 -0.44 2.17
C GLN A 226 -8.71 -1.46 3.19
N ASP A 227 -8.83 -2.75 2.88
CA ASP A 227 -8.27 -3.82 3.70
C ASP A 227 -6.74 -3.76 3.78
N SER A 228 -6.09 -3.15 2.78
CA SER A 228 -4.64 -3.06 2.68
C SER A 228 -4.05 -1.87 3.46
N LEU A 229 -4.84 -0.87 3.83
CA LEU A 229 -4.38 0.36 4.50
C LEU A 229 -5.24 0.66 5.73
N GLY A 230 -4.84 0.12 6.88
CA GLY A 230 -5.57 0.20 8.14
C GLY A 230 -6.54 -0.97 8.40
N GLY A 231 -6.52 -2.01 7.57
CA GLY A 231 -7.42 -3.17 7.65
C GLY A 231 -6.72 -4.51 7.92
N ASN A 232 -7.39 -5.60 7.54
CA ASN A 232 -6.91 -6.98 7.66
C ASN A 232 -6.01 -7.36 6.47
N SER A 233 -4.76 -6.88 6.48
CA SER A 233 -3.74 -7.26 5.49
C SER A 233 -2.32 -6.93 5.94
N LYS A 234 -1.35 -7.77 5.54
CA LYS A 234 0.08 -7.46 5.63
C LYS A 234 0.52 -6.72 4.36
N THR A 235 0.76 -5.42 4.48
CA THR A 235 0.98 -4.55 3.32
C THR A 235 2.44 -4.12 3.16
N LEU A 236 2.93 -4.19 1.94
CA LEU A 236 4.25 -3.72 1.49
C LEU A 236 4.07 -2.60 0.47
N ILE A 237 4.81 -1.51 0.64
CA ILE A 237 4.80 -0.36 -0.27
C ILE A 237 6.18 -0.22 -0.89
N ILE A 238 6.23 -0.17 -2.23
CA ILE A 238 7.46 0.08 -2.96
C ILE A 238 7.44 1.50 -3.49
N ALA A 239 8.36 2.31 -2.99
CA ALA A 239 8.53 3.71 -3.38
C ALA A 239 9.50 3.80 -4.57
N ASN A 240 8.96 3.94 -5.77
CA ASN A 240 9.74 4.11 -6.99
C ASN A 240 10.05 5.60 -7.19
N VAL A 241 11.34 5.95 -7.27
CA VAL A 241 11.81 7.33 -7.41
C VAL A 241 12.73 7.46 -8.62
N SER A 242 12.72 8.63 -9.25
CA SER A 242 13.64 8.94 -10.34
C SER A 242 14.90 9.63 -9.79
N PRO A 243 16.11 9.24 -10.23
CA PRO A 243 17.35 9.89 -9.83
C PRO A 243 17.59 11.23 -10.55
N LEU A 244 16.77 11.56 -11.55
CA LEU A 244 16.97 12.76 -12.38
C LEU A 244 16.61 14.03 -11.62
N LEU A 245 17.43 15.08 -11.77
CA LEU A 245 17.23 16.37 -11.11
C LEU A 245 15.88 17.02 -11.45
N CYS A 246 15.41 16.88 -12.69
CA CYS A 246 14.11 17.38 -13.14
C CYS A 246 12.92 16.71 -12.44
N SER A 247 13.13 15.53 -11.84
CA SER A 247 12.13 14.76 -11.10
C SER A 247 12.20 14.98 -9.59
N SER A 248 13.07 15.88 -9.10
CA SER A 248 13.28 16.14 -7.67
C SER A 248 11.99 16.38 -6.87
N ASN A 249 11.06 17.16 -7.41
CA ASN A 249 9.75 17.42 -6.77
C ASN A 249 8.87 16.17 -6.69
N GLY A 250 8.88 15.32 -7.72
CA GLY A 250 8.15 14.05 -7.74
C GLY A 250 8.76 13.07 -6.73
N THR A 251 10.08 12.91 -6.74
CA THR A 251 10.82 12.11 -5.77
C THR A 251 10.57 12.54 -4.33
N LEU A 252 10.63 13.83 -4.01
CA LEU A 252 10.32 14.35 -2.68
C LEU A 252 8.88 14.04 -2.26
N SER A 253 7.92 14.15 -3.19
CA SER A 253 6.51 13.84 -2.94
C SER A 253 6.31 12.35 -2.63
N THR A 254 6.96 11.47 -3.39
CA THR A 254 6.97 10.03 -3.16
C THR A 254 7.55 9.68 -1.80
N LEU A 255 8.71 10.24 -1.42
CA LEU A 255 9.33 9.99 -0.13
C LEU A 255 8.47 10.48 1.06
N LYS A 256 7.85 11.66 0.94
CA LYS A 256 6.91 12.17 1.95
C LYS A 256 5.66 11.30 2.09
N PHE A 257 5.19 10.70 0.99
CA PHE A 257 4.11 9.70 1.06
C PHE A 257 4.58 8.45 1.81
N SER A 258 5.73 7.88 1.44
CA SER A 258 6.27 6.68 2.08
C SER A 258 6.54 6.85 3.58
N GLN A 259 7.05 8.02 3.99
CA GLN A 259 7.26 8.35 5.41
C GLN A 259 5.95 8.30 6.20
N ARG A 260 4.85 8.80 5.63
CA ARG A 260 3.53 8.77 6.26
C ARG A 260 2.92 7.38 6.22
N ALA A 261 3.02 6.69 5.09
CA ALA A 261 2.45 5.36 4.94
C ALA A 261 3.08 4.34 5.89
N ARG A 262 4.35 4.53 6.26
CA ARG A 262 5.02 3.73 7.30
C ARG A 262 4.34 3.80 8.68
N LEU A 263 3.60 4.87 8.98
CA LEU A 263 2.92 5.06 10.27
C LEU A 263 1.56 4.34 10.33
N ILE A 264 1.09 3.77 9.21
CA ILE A 264 -0.18 3.06 9.16
C ILE A 264 -0.03 1.72 9.87
N GLN A 265 -0.92 1.45 10.83
CA GLN A 265 -0.98 0.17 11.53
C GLN A 265 -2.13 -0.66 10.95
N ASN A 266 -1.80 -1.85 10.45
CA ASN A 266 -2.78 -2.83 10.02
C ASN A 266 -2.97 -3.89 11.11
N ASN A 267 -4.19 -4.42 11.23
CA ASN A 267 -4.49 -5.55 12.11
C ASN A 267 -4.73 -6.80 11.27
N ALA A 268 -3.65 -7.46 10.85
CA ALA A 268 -3.72 -8.65 10.02
C ALA A 268 -4.08 -9.88 10.87
N VAL A 269 -5.11 -10.59 10.46
CA VAL A 269 -5.66 -11.80 11.10
C VAL A 269 -5.56 -12.98 10.13
N VAL A 270 -5.40 -14.18 10.67
CA VAL A 270 -5.45 -15.42 9.89
C VAL A 270 -6.91 -15.74 9.57
N ASN A 271 -7.24 -15.90 8.28
CA ASN A 271 -8.60 -16.26 7.87
C ASN A 271 -8.70 -17.79 7.80
N GLU A 272 -9.23 -18.39 8.87
CA GLU A 272 -9.44 -19.83 9.01
C GLU A 272 -10.85 -20.11 9.49
N ASP A 273 -11.46 -21.13 8.91
CA ASP A 273 -12.76 -21.64 9.29
C ASP A 273 -12.69 -23.17 9.39
N ALA A 274 -13.27 -23.73 10.44
CA ALA A 274 -13.39 -25.17 10.63
C ALA A 274 -14.86 -25.59 10.54
N ILE A 275 -15.13 -26.62 9.74
CA ILE A 275 -16.44 -27.23 9.57
C ILE A 275 -16.36 -28.66 10.11
N GLY A 276 -17.13 -28.92 11.17
CA GLY A 276 -17.23 -30.23 11.81
C GLY A 276 -18.52 -30.33 12.64
N ASP A 277 -18.92 -31.55 13.01
CA ASP A 277 -20.08 -31.77 13.88
C ASP A 277 -19.90 -30.94 15.17
N VAL A 278 -20.91 -30.13 15.54
CA VAL A 278 -20.92 -29.35 16.77
C VAL A 278 -20.57 -30.23 17.98
N ARG A 279 -20.96 -31.51 17.94
CA ARG A 279 -20.59 -32.49 18.97
C ARG A 279 -19.11 -32.83 18.98
N ALA A 280 -18.45 -32.92 17.82
CA ALA A 280 -17.01 -33.19 17.74
C ALA A 280 -16.19 -32.01 18.26
N LEU A 281 -16.60 -30.77 17.93
CA LEU A 281 -15.98 -29.56 18.49
C LEU A 281 -16.22 -29.43 20.00
N GLN A 282 -17.45 -29.69 20.47
CA GLN A 282 -17.77 -29.72 21.90
C GLN A 282 -17.01 -30.82 22.65
N HIS A 283 -16.83 -31.99 22.03
CA HIS A 283 -16.06 -33.08 22.61
C HIS A 283 -14.57 -32.74 22.70
N GLN A 284 -13.97 -32.14 21.68
CA GLN A 284 -12.58 -31.66 21.75
C GLN A 284 -12.40 -30.57 22.82
N ILE A 285 -13.34 -29.62 22.92
CA ILE A 285 -13.33 -28.61 23.99
C ILE A 285 -13.44 -29.27 25.36
N HIS A 286 -14.24 -30.32 25.50
CA HIS A 286 -14.39 -31.07 26.75
C HIS A 286 -13.11 -31.80 27.13
N VAL A 287 -12.52 -32.55 26.20
CA VAL A 287 -11.26 -33.29 26.40
C VAL A 287 -10.11 -32.34 26.77
N LEU A 288 -9.95 -31.23 26.05
CA LEU A 288 -8.91 -30.24 26.36
C LEU A 288 -9.12 -29.58 27.73
N LYS A 289 -10.37 -29.36 28.14
CA LYS A 289 -10.68 -28.84 29.48
C LYS A 289 -10.39 -29.87 30.57
N GLU A 290 -10.62 -31.15 30.31
CA GLU A 290 -10.26 -32.23 31.24
C GLU A 290 -8.75 -32.40 31.35
N GLU A 291 -8.00 -32.37 30.24
CA GLU A 291 -6.55 -32.40 30.25
C GLU A 291 -5.95 -31.22 31.02
N LEU A 292 -6.49 -30.01 30.82
CA LEU A 292 -6.10 -28.83 31.61
C LEU A 292 -6.51 -28.92 33.09
N ALA A 293 -7.58 -29.63 33.43
CA ALA A 293 -7.99 -29.85 34.81
C ALA A 293 -7.10 -30.88 35.51
N VAL A 294 -6.71 -31.95 34.81
CA VAL A 294 -5.78 -32.97 35.29
C VAL A 294 -4.40 -32.36 35.55
N ILE A 295 -3.92 -31.49 34.64
CA ILE A 295 -2.65 -30.77 34.83
C ILE A 295 -2.70 -29.80 36.03
N ASN A 296 -3.87 -29.29 36.41
CA ASN A 296 -4.03 -28.37 37.54
C ASN A 296 -4.28 -29.05 38.90
N LEU A 297 -4.40 -30.39 38.96
CA LEU A 297 -4.80 -31.11 40.19
C LEU A 297 -3.70 -31.97 40.83
N GLU A 298 -2.47 -32.02 40.30
CA GLU A 298 -1.37 -32.76 40.92
C GLU A 298 -0.48 -31.87 41.80
N ASP A 299 -0.91 -31.64 43.05
CA ASP A 299 -0.07 -31.11 44.15
C ASP A 299 -0.37 -31.87 45.49
N VAL A 300 0.14 -33.12 45.61
CA VAL A 300 0.67 -33.88 46.81
C VAL A 300 -0.26 -34.20 48.05
N PRO A 301 -0.11 -35.30 48.88
CA PRO A 301 0.62 -36.61 48.81
C PRO A 301 -0.11 -37.96 49.20
N ARG A 302 0.48 -39.07 48.69
CA ARG A 302 0.80 -40.42 49.29
C ARG A 302 -0.27 -41.51 49.59
N THR A 303 -0.09 -42.69 48.97
CA THR A 303 0.34 -43.95 49.65
C THR A 303 1.01 -44.97 48.69
N HIS A 304 1.99 -45.69 49.25
CA HIS A 304 3.02 -46.59 48.72
C HIS A 304 2.63 -47.71 47.73
N GLY A 305 3.53 -48.01 46.76
CA GLY A 305 3.51 -49.33 46.09
C GLY A 305 4.27 -49.61 44.78
N ALA A 306 5.16 -48.76 44.24
CA ALA A 306 6.03 -49.15 43.09
C ALA A 306 7.19 -48.15 42.91
N LEU A 307 8.38 -48.44 43.43
CA LEU A 307 9.39 -47.41 43.74
C LEU A 307 10.56 -47.25 42.76
N GLU A 308 10.69 -48.00 41.67
CA GLU A 308 11.86 -47.83 40.77
C GLU A 308 11.53 -47.24 39.40
N THR A 309 10.35 -47.51 38.82
CA THR A 309 9.96 -46.99 37.50
C THR A 309 9.23 -45.65 37.55
N GLU A 310 8.65 -45.28 38.69
CA GLU A 310 7.84 -44.07 38.82
C GLU A 310 8.64 -42.84 39.26
N GLU A 311 9.70 -43.03 40.05
CA GLU A 311 10.63 -41.95 40.39
C GLU A 311 11.43 -41.47 39.16
N GLN A 312 11.79 -42.38 38.25
CA GLN A 312 12.46 -42.03 36.99
C GLN A 312 11.53 -41.27 36.03
N ARG A 313 10.26 -41.68 35.90
CA ARG A 313 9.26 -40.93 35.12
C ARG A 313 8.97 -39.55 35.70
N LYS A 314 8.86 -39.43 37.02
CA LYS A 314 8.67 -38.15 37.70
C LYS A 314 9.89 -37.23 37.52
N ALA A 315 11.11 -37.78 37.59
CA ALA A 315 12.32 -37.01 37.33
C ALA A 315 12.41 -36.50 35.88
N GLU A 316 11.99 -37.30 34.89
CA GLU A 316 11.93 -36.88 33.48
C GLU A 316 10.90 -35.79 33.23
N VAL A 317 9.69 -35.94 33.80
CA VAL A 317 8.62 -34.93 33.69
C VAL A 317 9.00 -33.63 34.37
N VAL A 318 9.59 -33.68 35.56
CA VAL A 318 10.12 -32.49 36.26
C VAL A 318 11.26 -31.84 35.47
N CYS A 319 12.13 -32.63 34.84
CA CYS A 319 13.19 -32.10 33.98
C CYS A 319 12.63 -31.39 32.74
N HIS A 320 11.56 -31.91 32.13
CA HIS A 320 10.87 -31.26 31.01
C HIS A 320 10.16 -29.96 31.44
N LEU A 321 9.39 -30.00 32.52
CA LEU A 321 8.73 -28.81 33.08
C LEU A 321 9.73 -27.73 33.51
N CYS A 322 10.88 -28.11 34.06
CA CYS A 322 11.96 -27.18 34.38
C CYS A 322 12.53 -26.52 33.12
N LYS A 323 12.74 -27.28 32.04
CA LYS A 323 13.20 -26.74 30.74
C LYS A 323 12.17 -25.81 30.12
N ASP A 324 10.89 -26.17 30.15
CA ASP A 324 9.81 -25.35 29.59
C ASP A 324 9.66 -24.05 30.38
N ARG A 325 9.77 -24.11 31.71
CA ARG A 325 9.79 -22.94 32.59
C ARG A 325 11.00 -22.04 32.32
N GLU A 326 12.19 -22.59 32.14
CA GLU A 326 13.39 -21.82 31.78
C GLU A 326 13.25 -21.16 30.40
N SER A 327 12.67 -21.87 29.43
CA SER A 327 12.37 -21.33 28.10
C SER A 327 11.38 -20.16 28.19
N ALA A 328 10.30 -20.31 28.96
CA ALA A 328 9.31 -19.25 29.18
C ALA A 328 9.92 -18.02 29.91
N ILE A 329 10.82 -18.25 30.87
CA ILE A 329 11.56 -17.15 31.54
C ILE A 329 12.47 -16.42 30.54
N CYS A 330 13.17 -17.14 29.67
CA CYS A 330 13.97 -16.57 28.59
C CYS A 330 13.12 -15.73 27.62
N GLU A 331 11.95 -16.23 27.22
CA GLU A 331 11.02 -15.48 26.36
C GLU A 331 10.51 -14.21 27.04
N LEU A 332 10.14 -14.27 28.32
CA LEU A 332 9.71 -13.11 29.09
C LEU A 332 10.83 -12.07 29.26
N GLN A 333 12.08 -12.51 29.45
CA GLN A 333 13.24 -11.63 29.52
C GLN A 333 13.53 -10.97 28.16
N MET A 334 13.42 -11.71 27.06
CA MET A 334 13.54 -11.16 25.71
C MET A 334 12.46 -10.14 25.41
N LEU A 335 11.21 -10.44 25.77
CA LEU A 335 10.08 -9.52 25.58
C LEU A 335 10.25 -8.24 26.41
N ARG A 336 10.70 -8.35 27.66
CA ARG A 336 11.02 -7.19 28.51
C ARG A 336 12.14 -6.33 27.91
N SER A 337 13.18 -6.95 27.35
CA SER A 337 14.26 -6.25 26.66
C SER A 337 13.75 -5.50 25.43
N GLN A 338 12.87 -6.10 24.63
CA GLN A 338 12.22 -5.44 23.50
C GLN A 338 11.33 -4.27 23.93
N PHE A 339 10.55 -4.44 25.00
CA PHE A 339 9.67 -3.38 25.51
C PHE A 339 10.46 -2.17 26.01
N THR A 340 11.63 -2.40 26.62
CA THR A 340 12.53 -1.34 27.09
C THR A 340 13.12 -0.55 25.92
N LYS A 341 13.52 -1.24 24.83
CA LYS A 341 14.01 -0.58 23.60
C LYS A 341 12.92 0.27 22.95
N LEU A 342 11.70 -0.24 22.86
CA LEU A 342 10.55 0.49 22.32
C LEU A 342 10.22 1.74 23.15
N LEU A 343 10.31 1.67 24.47
CA LEU A 343 10.11 2.85 25.33
C LEU A 343 11.15 3.93 25.03
N GLN A 344 12.42 3.54 24.89
CA GLN A 344 13.50 4.49 24.62
C GLN A 344 13.41 5.09 23.21
N GLU A 345 13.00 4.31 22.21
CA GLU A 345 12.71 4.82 20.86
C GLU A 345 11.56 5.83 20.88
N LYS A 346 10.52 5.59 21.68
CA LYS A 346 9.40 6.52 21.85
C LYS A 346 9.86 7.85 22.47
N GLU A 347 10.65 7.82 23.54
CA GLU A 347 11.19 9.03 24.16
C GLU A 347 12.06 9.84 23.19
N ASN A 348 12.95 9.18 22.44
CA ASN A 348 13.77 9.82 21.41
C ASN A 348 12.92 10.46 20.29
N ALA A 349 11.82 9.81 19.90
CA ALA A 349 10.90 10.34 18.89
C ALA A 349 10.14 11.57 19.40
N GLU A 350 9.72 11.58 20.66
CA GLU A 350 9.08 12.73 21.30
C GLU A 350 10.03 13.93 21.40
N GLU A 351 11.29 13.71 21.76
CA GLU A 351 12.31 14.77 21.79
C GLU A 351 12.59 15.35 20.39
N CYS A 352 12.71 14.48 19.39
CA CYS A 352 12.86 14.88 17.99
C CYS A 352 11.66 15.71 17.51
N HIS A 353 10.43 15.31 17.88
CA HIS A 353 9.23 16.05 17.54
C HIS A 353 9.23 17.46 18.15
N LEU A 354 9.58 17.59 19.44
CA LEU A 354 9.65 18.87 20.12
C LEU A 354 10.70 19.80 19.49
N ARG A 355 11.85 19.26 19.09
CA ARG A 355 12.90 20.00 18.39
C ARG A 355 12.43 20.49 17.01
N SER A 356 11.70 19.64 16.28
CA SER A 356 11.12 20.02 15.00
C SER A 356 10.05 21.11 15.16
N GLN A 357 9.21 21.06 16.20
CA GLN A 357 8.21 22.11 16.46
C GLN A 357 8.85 23.47 16.73
N ARG A 358 9.95 23.51 17.49
CA ARG A 358 10.71 24.76 17.72
C ARG A 358 11.24 25.35 16.41
N THR A 359 11.87 24.50 15.59
CA THR A 359 12.42 24.92 14.28
C THR A 359 11.34 25.46 13.34
N ILE A 360 10.16 24.84 13.31
CA ILE A 360 9.02 25.33 12.52
C ILE A 360 8.57 26.71 13.01
N LYS A 361 8.55 26.93 14.32
CA LYS A 361 8.16 28.22 14.90
C LYS A 361 9.16 29.31 14.52
N ASP A 362 10.46 29.03 14.59
CA ASP A 362 11.52 29.97 14.24
C ASP A 362 11.46 30.35 12.75
N LEU A 363 11.35 29.35 11.86
CA LEU A 363 11.17 29.57 10.42
C LEU A 363 9.88 30.36 10.10
N SER A 364 8.81 30.11 10.84
CA SER A 364 7.55 30.85 10.66
C SER A 364 7.69 32.33 11.01
N SER A 365 8.53 32.67 11.99
CA SER A 365 8.87 34.04 12.34
C SER A 365 9.72 34.71 11.26
N GLU A 366 10.73 34.01 10.73
CA GLU A 366 11.59 34.53 9.66
C GLU A 366 10.80 34.78 8.36
N VAL A 367 9.86 33.89 8.01
CA VAL A 367 8.95 34.09 6.87
C VAL A 367 8.05 35.32 7.06
N LEU A 368 7.64 35.63 8.29
CA LEU A 368 6.85 36.82 8.60
C LEU A 368 7.66 38.10 8.42
N GLU A 369 8.93 38.12 8.86
CA GLU A 369 9.84 39.25 8.65
C GLU A 369 10.11 39.50 7.17
N LEU A 370 10.47 38.45 6.42
CA LEU A 370 10.71 38.56 4.98
C LEU A 370 9.48 39.04 4.21
N LYS A 371 8.28 38.62 4.63
CA LYS A 371 7.03 39.15 4.03
C LYS A 371 6.86 40.64 4.27
N SER A 372 7.18 41.12 5.48
CA SER A 372 7.14 42.56 5.77
C SER A 372 8.12 43.33 4.88
N GLU A 373 9.35 42.83 4.73
CA GLU A 373 10.35 43.47 3.88
C GLU A 373 9.94 43.53 2.41
N ILE A 374 9.31 42.48 1.90
CA ILE A 374 8.79 42.44 0.52
C ILE A 374 7.72 43.52 0.34
N ILE A 375 6.76 43.62 1.27
CA ILE A 375 5.69 44.63 1.21
C ILE A 375 6.27 46.04 1.21
N ASP A 376 7.28 46.30 2.04
CA ASP A 376 7.91 47.62 2.12
C ASP A 376 8.69 47.95 0.83
N LYS A 377 9.35 46.96 0.22
CA LYS A 377 9.99 47.12 -1.10
C LYS A 377 8.98 47.37 -2.21
N GLU A 378 7.86 46.65 -2.23
CA GLU A 378 6.79 46.84 -3.22
C GLU A 378 6.23 48.26 -3.17
N LYS A 379 5.94 48.77 -1.96
CA LYS A 379 5.52 50.18 -1.77
C LYS A 379 6.58 51.17 -2.27
N GLY A 380 7.85 50.89 -2.03
CA GLY A 380 8.95 51.70 -2.54
C GLY A 380 9.02 51.73 -4.07
N TYR A 381 8.82 50.59 -4.73
CA TYR A 381 8.75 50.51 -6.19
C TYR A 381 7.53 51.24 -6.75
N GLU A 382 6.36 51.10 -6.13
CA GLU A 382 5.15 51.83 -6.56
C GLU A 382 5.32 53.35 -6.46
N ALA A 383 5.92 53.85 -5.37
CA ALA A 383 6.19 55.28 -5.22
C ALA A 383 7.11 55.80 -6.32
N ARG A 384 8.19 55.07 -6.61
CA ARG A 384 9.17 55.44 -7.64
C ARG A 384 8.59 55.37 -9.06
N MET A 385 7.70 54.42 -9.32
CA MET A 385 6.97 54.34 -10.59
C MET A 385 6.09 55.57 -10.80
N LYS A 386 5.37 56.03 -9.75
CA LYS A 386 4.56 57.25 -9.83
C LYS A 386 5.40 58.51 -10.08
N GLU A 387 6.57 58.63 -9.43
CA GLU A 387 7.49 59.74 -9.70
C GLU A 387 7.95 59.75 -11.17
N LEU A 388 8.34 58.59 -11.71
CA LEU A 388 8.75 58.47 -13.11
C LEU A 388 7.61 58.79 -14.09
N GLU A 389 6.38 58.40 -13.78
CA GLU A 389 5.20 58.76 -14.59
C GLU A 389 4.96 60.27 -14.61
N ILE A 390 5.10 60.95 -13.48
CA ILE A 390 4.97 62.42 -13.38
C ILE A 390 6.08 63.10 -14.21
N ASP A 391 7.34 62.70 -14.03
CA ASP A 391 8.48 63.23 -14.78
C ASP A 391 8.31 63.07 -16.31
N MET A 392 7.70 61.97 -16.73
CA MET A 392 7.45 61.69 -18.14
C MET A 392 6.35 62.59 -18.71
N GLN A 393 5.28 62.83 -17.95
CA GLN A 393 4.21 63.75 -18.33
C GLN A 393 4.69 65.20 -18.43
N GLU A 394 5.54 65.66 -17.51
CA GLU A 394 6.11 67.01 -17.56
C GLU A 394 6.97 67.22 -18.82
N LYS A 395 7.81 66.24 -19.18
CA LYS A 395 8.64 66.30 -20.39
C LYS A 395 7.81 66.31 -21.68
N ASP A 396 6.73 65.56 -21.73
CA ASP A 396 5.80 65.56 -22.87
C ASP A 396 5.08 66.91 -23.02
N CYS A 397 4.68 67.54 -21.90
CA CYS A 397 4.13 68.88 -21.89
C CYS A 397 5.12 69.93 -22.42
N ASP A 398 6.38 69.90 -21.96
CA ASP A 398 7.43 70.82 -22.42
C ASP A 398 7.78 70.63 -23.90
N ALA A 399 7.83 69.39 -24.37
CA ALA A 399 8.06 69.08 -25.78
C ALA A 399 6.92 69.63 -26.66
N THR A 400 5.66 69.49 -26.21
CA THR A 400 4.49 70.00 -26.91
C THR A 400 4.47 71.53 -26.94
N ALA A 401 4.81 72.17 -25.83
CA ALA A 401 4.91 73.63 -25.75
C ALA A 401 6.00 74.18 -26.69
N SER A 402 7.15 73.51 -26.74
CA SER A 402 8.27 73.87 -27.64
C SER A 402 7.90 73.75 -29.11
N LEU A 403 7.14 72.70 -29.48
CA LEU A 403 6.64 72.51 -30.85
C LEU A 403 5.65 73.61 -31.26
N ILE A 404 4.75 74.01 -30.36
CA ILE A 404 3.79 75.09 -30.59
C ILE A 404 4.51 76.43 -30.79
N LEU A 405 5.55 76.70 -29.98
CA LEU A 405 6.34 77.93 -30.09
C LEU A 405 7.06 78.00 -31.44
N TRP A 406 7.69 76.89 -31.86
CA TRP A 406 8.38 76.78 -33.14
C TRP A 406 7.45 77.01 -34.34
N HIS A 407 6.23 76.47 -34.29
CA HIS A 407 5.23 76.69 -35.34
C HIS A 407 4.80 78.16 -35.43
N LYS A 408 4.60 78.84 -34.29
CA LYS A 408 4.26 80.27 -34.27
C LYS A 408 5.38 81.15 -34.84
N GLU A 409 6.65 80.84 -34.55
CA GLU A 409 7.79 81.59 -35.11
C GLU A 409 7.93 81.40 -36.63
N LYS A 410 7.60 80.21 -37.14
CA LYS A 410 7.56 79.90 -38.58
C LYS A 410 6.45 80.65 -39.33
N GLU A 411 5.28 80.84 -38.72
CA GLU A 411 4.17 81.60 -39.32
C GLU A 411 4.44 83.11 -39.37
N VAL A 412 5.23 83.66 -38.45
CA VAL A 412 5.56 85.10 -38.41
C VAL A 412 6.68 85.49 -39.40
N THR A 413 7.39 84.50 -39.95
CA THR A 413 8.54 84.70 -40.85
C THR A 413 8.26 84.36 -42.32
N SER A 414 7.01 84.00 -42.65
CA SER A 414 6.48 83.85 -44.02
C SER A 414 5.49 84.97 -44.33
#